data_AF-D2U003-F1
#
_entry.id   AF-D2U003-F1
#
_cell.length_a   1.000
_cell.length_b   1.000
_cell.length_c   1.000
_cell.angle_alpha   90.00
_cell.angle_beta   90.00
_cell.angle_gamma   90.00
#
_symmetry.space_group_name_H-M   'P 1'
#
loop_
_entity.id
_entity.type
_entity.pdbx_description
1 polymer ?
#
loop_
_entity_poly.entity_id
_entity_poly.type
_entity_poly.pdbx_seq_one_letter_code
_entity_poly.pdbx_strand_id
1 'polypeptide(L)'
;MTCVLITVLSLGVCYRLLMQNRELISQLINNHQTIIIPMVDHEGFSFYGTRGDARYLRLMGLSLLNLRLNVSAQTIKDSHNLLLAYSDTHLREKLIEVLAEERQRMAINEASSTFYLKEVKVSPDSGVVDITGELHFFYGIKAVEPVDKHYRLRLETRDGALKLTDFVELPV
;
A
#
# COMPACT_ATOMS: atom_id res chain seq x y z
N MET A 1 -61.28 -3.90 15.15
CA MET A 1 -60.37 -4.56 14.19
C MET A 1 -59.46 -3.59 13.44
N THR A 2 -59.96 -2.43 13.01
CA THR A 2 -59.17 -1.40 12.28
C THR A 2 -57.97 -0.86 13.07
N CYS A 3 -58.10 -0.58 14.38
CA CYS A 3 -56.98 -0.07 15.18
C CYS A 3 -55.80 -1.05 15.30
N VAL A 4 -56.08 -2.36 15.40
CA VAL A 4 -55.03 -3.40 15.51
C VAL A 4 -54.29 -3.58 14.18
N LEU A 5 -54.99 -3.46 13.06
CA LEU A 5 -54.36 -3.47 11.74
C LEU A 5 -53.43 -2.27 11.54
N ILE A 6 -53.85 -1.08 12.00
CA ILE A 6 -53.03 0.14 11.90
C ILE A 6 -51.76 0.02 12.76
N THR A 7 -51.85 -0.55 13.97
CA THR A 7 -50.66 -0.71 14.84
C THR A 7 -49.68 -1.74 14.30
N VAL A 8 -50.15 -2.85 13.73
CA VAL A 8 -49.27 -3.85 13.11
C VAL A 8 -48.58 -3.28 11.87
N LEU A 9 -49.31 -2.51 11.06
CA LEU A 9 -48.75 -1.88 9.87
C LEU A 9 -47.72 -0.80 10.22
N SER A 10 -48.00 0.02 11.24
CA SER A 10 -47.05 1.04 11.71
C SER A 10 -45.77 0.42 12.29
N LEU A 11 -45.90 -0.67 13.07
CA LEU A 11 -44.75 -1.39 13.61
C LEU A 11 -43.88 -1.98 12.50
N GLY A 12 -44.49 -2.55 11.46
CA GLY A 12 -43.79 -3.10 10.30
C GLY A 12 -43.04 -2.04 9.49
N VAL A 13 -43.63 -0.86 9.31
CA VAL A 13 -42.98 0.29 8.65
C VAL A 13 -41.81 0.80 9.49
N CYS A 14 -41.98 0.97 10.80
CA CYS A 14 -40.90 1.39 11.71
C CYS A 14 -39.73 0.40 11.72
N TYR A 15 -40.01 -0.91 11.69
CA TYR A 15 -38.98 -1.94 11.62
C TYR A 15 -38.16 -1.86 10.32
N ARG A 16 -38.83 -1.67 9.16
CA ARG A 16 -38.13 -1.48 7.88
C ARG A 16 -37.29 -0.20 7.85
N LEU A 17 -37.79 0.90 8.39
CA LEU A 17 -37.05 2.16 8.50
C LEU A 17 -35.80 2.02 9.37
N LEU A 18 -35.90 1.32 10.50
CA LEU A 18 -34.74 1.05 11.37
C LEU A 18 -33.67 0.22 10.65
N MET A 19 -34.07 -0.82 9.92
CA MET A 19 -33.13 -1.62 9.12
C MET A 19 -32.44 -0.79 8.03
N GLN A 20 -33.20 0.00 7.28
CA GLN A 20 -32.63 0.88 6.23
C GLN A 20 -31.70 1.94 6.80
N ASN A 21 -32.04 2.56 7.93
CA ASN A 21 -31.17 3.53 8.59
C ASN A 21 -29.85 2.91 9.05
N ARG A 22 -29.85 1.67 9.56
CA ARG A 22 -28.60 0.99 9.96
C ARG A 22 -27.69 0.73 8.77
N GLU A 23 -28.25 0.31 7.63
CA GLU A 23 -27.50 0.13 6.39
C GLU A 23 -26.95 1.44 5.83
N LEU A 24 -27.72 2.53 5.88
CA LEU A 24 -27.23 3.84 5.45
C LEU A 24 -26.13 4.37 6.37
N ILE A 25 -26.24 4.15 7.68
CA ILE A 25 -25.20 4.54 8.65
C ILE A 25 -23.92 3.73 8.42
N SER A 26 -24.02 2.42 8.16
CA SER A 26 -22.84 1.61 7.87
C SER A 26 -22.17 2.05 6.56
N GLN A 27 -22.95 2.40 5.53
CA GLN A 27 -22.43 2.96 4.28
C GLN A 27 -21.76 4.32 4.50
N LEU A 28 -22.38 5.23 5.28
CA LEU A 28 -21.80 6.55 5.60
C LEU A 28 -20.48 6.44 6.37
N ILE A 29 -20.42 5.55 7.37
CA ILE A 29 -19.20 5.31 8.15
C ILE A 29 -18.11 4.69 7.28
N ASN A 30 -18.47 3.80 6.35
CA ASN A 30 -17.50 3.18 5.45
C ASN A 30 -17.10 4.08 4.27
N ASN A 31 -17.82 5.18 4.02
CA ASN A 31 -17.63 6.06 2.87
C ASN A 31 -17.07 7.44 3.29
N HIS A 32 -16.20 7.49 4.30
CA HIS A 32 -15.50 8.72 4.64
C HIS A 32 -14.45 9.06 3.58
N GLN A 33 -14.52 10.29 3.05
CA GLN A 33 -13.50 10.83 2.15
C GLN A 33 -12.29 11.28 2.97
N THR A 34 -11.16 10.57 2.83
CA THR A 34 -9.88 10.99 3.40
C THR A 34 -9.17 11.88 2.39
N ILE A 35 -8.87 13.13 2.76
CA ILE A 35 -8.12 14.08 1.94
C ILE A 35 -6.71 14.21 2.53
N ILE A 36 -5.71 13.71 1.83
CA ILE A 36 -4.29 13.87 2.16
C ILE A 36 -3.74 14.99 1.27
N ILE A 37 -3.52 16.17 1.86
CA ILE A 37 -2.85 17.29 1.19
C ILE A 37 -1.37 17.25 1.58
N PRO A 38 -0.45 16.84 0.69
CA PRO A 38 0.98 16.90 1.00
C PRO A 38 1.45 18.37 1.08
N MET A 39 2.45 18.65 1.92
CA MET A 39 2.97 20.01 2.14
C MET A 39 3.66 20.62 0.90
N VAL A 40 4.01 19.81 -0.11
CA VAL A 40 4.83 20.19 -1.28
C VAL A 40 4.00 20.28 -2.56
N ASP A 41 2.83 19.65 -2.62
CA ASP A 41 1.97 19.63 -3.80
C ASP A 41 0.53 20.00 -3.42
N HIS A 42 -0.03 20.99 -4.10
CA HIS A 42 -1.34 21.56 -3.77
C HIS A 42 -2.50 20.71 -4.32
N GLU A 43 -2.20 19.68 -5.12
CA GLU A 43 -3.17 18.66 -5.50
C GLU A 43 -3.25 17.59 -4.40
N GLY A 44 -4.14 17.81 -3.43
CA GLY A 44 -4.43 16.81 -2.41
C GLY A 44 -5.02 15.52 -3.00
N PHE A 45 -4.65 14.37 -2.44
CA PHE A 45 -5.26 13.08 -2.75
C PHE A 45 -6.52 12.93 -1.92
N SER A 46 -7.70 12.80 -2.55
CA SER A 46 -8.92 12.48 -1.83
C SER A 46 -9.45 11.10 -2.23
N PHE A 47 -9.66 10.20 -1.28
CA PHE A 47 -10.22 8.88 -1.55
C PHE A 47 -11.35 8.57 -0.58
N TYR A 48 -12.34 7.82 -1.05
CA TYR A 48 -13.46 7.35 -0.25
C TYR A 48 -13.16 5.95 0.31
N GLY A 49 -13.35 5.78 1.62
CA GLY A 49 -13.27 4.49 2.31
C GLY A 49 -11.90 4.15 2.90
N THR A 50 -11.75 2.90 3.33
CA THR A 50 -10.58 2.41 4.09
C THR A 50 -9.36 2.09 3.22
N ARG A 51 -9.48 2.16 1.90
CA ARG A 51 -8.39 1.88 0.97
C ARG A 51 -8.22 3.09 0.06
N GLY A 52 -6.98 3.56 -0.09
CA GLY A 52 -6.68 4.67 -0.99
C GLY A 52 -7.13 4.38 -2.42
N ASP A 53 -7.38 5.43 -3.22
CA ASP A 53 -7.74 5.25 -4.62
C ASP A 53 -6.60 4.58 -5.41
N ALA A 54 -6.92 4.08 -6.62
CA ALA A 54 -5.94 3.38 -7.45
C ALA A 54 -4.66 4.19 -7.68
N ARG A 55 -4.79 5.52 -7.81
CA ARG A 55 -3.66 6.44 -8.04
C ARG A 55 -2.79 6.56 -6.81
N TYR A 56 -3.37 6.74 -5.62
CA TYR A 56 -2.64 6.80 -4.37
C TYR A 56 -1.88 5.49 -4.11
N LEU A 57 -2.55 4.35 -4.25
CA LEU A 57 -1.92 3.04 -4.07
C LEU A 57 -0.78 2.82 -5.06
N ARG A 58 -0.94 3.26 -6.32
CA ARG A 58 0.13 3.22 -7.34
C ARG A 58 1.35 4.01 -6.89
N LEU A 59 1.16 5.27 -6.48
CA LEU A 59 2.25 6.16 -6.06
C LEU A 59 2.95 5.62 -4.81
N MET A 60 2.19 5.16 -3.84
CA MET A 60 2.74 4.59 -2.61
C MET A 60 3.47 3.27 -2.86
N GLY A 61 2.92 2.39 -3.68
CA GLY A 61 3.59 1.15 -4.09
C GLY A 61 4.92 1.41 -4.80
N LEU A 62 4.94 2.37 -5.73
CA LEU A 62 6.18 2.78 -6.41
C LEU A 62 7.18 3.42 -5.45
N SER A 63 6.74 4.29 -4.54
CA SER A 63 7.62 4.92 -3.55
C SER A 63 8.29 3.88 -2.65
N LEU A 64 7.51 2.92 -2.13
CA LEU A 64 8.03 1.84 -1.28
C LEU A 64 8.94 0.89 -2.05
N LEU A 65 8.65 0.60 -3.33
CA LEU A 65 9.53 -0.16 -4.21
C LEU A 65 10.87 0.55 -4.41
N ASN A 66 10.84 1.87 -4.67
CA ASN A 66 12.05 2.70 -4.78
C ASN A 66 12.89 2.62 -3.50
N LEU A 67 12.26 2.72 -2.33
CA LEU A 67 12.96 2.63 -1.04
C LEU A 67 13.68 1.28 -0.84
N ARG A 68 13.21 0.23 -1.50
CA ARG A 68 13.86 -1.09 -1.44
C ARG A 68 14.93 -1.28 -2.53
N LEU A 69 14.63 -0.90 -3.76
CA LEU A 69 15.40 -1.33 -4.93
C LEU A 69 16.30 -0.25 -5.53
N ASN A 70 16.06 1.03 -5.22
CA ASN A 70 16.81 2.16 -5.77
C ASN A 70 17.73 2.72 -4.69
N VAL A 71 18.80 1.98 -4.42
CA VAL A 71 19.68 2.23 -3.27
C VAL A 71 21.15 2.10 -3.67
N SER A 72 22.00 2.84 -2.98
CA SER A 72 23.46 2.69 -3.03
C SER A 72 23.99 2.39 -1.63
N ALA A 73 25.28 2.02 -1.53
CA ALA A 73 25.96 1.85 -0.25
C ALA A 73 25.80 3.05 0.71
N GLN A 74 25.62 4.27 0.18
CA GLN A 74 25.42 5.49 0.98
C GLN A 74 23.96 5.67 1.44
N THR A 75 22.97 5.35 0.60
CA THR A 75 21.55 5.64 0.86
C THR A 75 20.77 4.48 1.45
N ILE A 76 21.28 3.25 1.31
CA ILE A 76 20.56 2.03 1.66
C ILE A 76 20.07 2.00 3.12
N LYS A 77 20.85 2.55 4.06
CA LYS A 77 20.48 2.58 5.48
C LYS A 77 19.21 3.40 5.70
N ASP A 78 19.19 4.62 5.22
CA ASP A 78 18.06 5.53 5.43
C ASP A 78 16.83 5.07 4.65
N SER A 79 17.05 4.55 3.44
CA SER A 79 16.02 3.97 2.60
C SER A 79 15.32 2.78 3.26
N HIS A 80 16.10 1.83 3.81
CA HIS A 80 15.56 0.67 4.51
C HIS A 80 14.88 1.06 5.83
N ASN A 81 15.41 2.05 6.56
CA ASN A 81 14.75 2.56 7.77
C ASN A 81 13.36 3.14 7.46
N LEU A 82 13.24 3.91 6.37
CA LEU A 82 11.95 4.44 5.92
C LEU A 82 11.00 3.32 5.50
N LEU A 83 11.47 2.33 4.74
CA LEU A 83 10.66 1.16 4.34
C LEU A 83 10.10 0.43 5.57
N LEU A 84 10.94 0.21 6.59
CA LEU A 84 10.51 -0.43 7.85
C LEU A 84 9.49 0.41 8.61
N ALA A 85 9.55 1.75 8.55
CA ALA A 85 8.58 2.64 9.20
C ALA A 85 7.16 2.47 8.62
N TYR A 86 7.05 2.24 7.31
CA TYR A 86 5.78 1.96 6.63
C TYR A 86 5.33 0.49 6.73
N SER A 87 6.24 -0.43 7.08
CA SER A 87 5.89 -1.84 7.25
C SER A 87 5.03 -2.07 8.49
N ASP A 88 4.09 -3.01 8.41
CA ASP A 88 3.38 -3.54 9.56
C ASP A 88 4.33 -4.35 10.45
N THR A 89 3.92 -4.65 11.69
CA THR A 89 4.78 -5.34 12.67
C THR A 89 5.26 -6.70 12.16
N HIS A 90 4.37 -7.48 11.52
CA HIS A 90 4.71 -8.82 11.07
C HIS A 90 5.65 -8.81 9.85
N LEU A 91 5.43 -7.93 8.87
CA LEU A 91 6.38 -7.78 7.75
C LEU A 91 7.71 -7.20 8.23
N ARG A 92 7.68 -6.25 9.17
CA ARG A 92 8.88 -5.62 9.73
C ARG A 92 9.83 -6.65 10.36
N GLU A 93 9.30 -7.56 11.17
CA GLU A 93 10.11 -8.62 11.80
C GLU A 93 10.84 -9.48 10.76
N LYS A 94 10.18 -9.81 9.64
CA LYS A 94 10.80 -10.57 8.54
C LYS A 94 11.82 -9.76 7.75
N LEU A 95 11.55 -8.48 7.54
CA LEU A 95 12.41 -7.61 6.72
C LEU A 95 13.69 -7.20 7.45
N ILE A 96 13.70 -7.05 8.77
CA ILE A 96 14.87 -6.55 9.51
C ILE A 96 16.14 -7.35 9.21
N GLU A 97 16.07 -8.68 9.26
CA GLU A 97 17.23 -9.55 9.03
C GLU A 97 17.68 -9.51 7.57
N VAL A 98 16.75 -9.66 6.63
CA VAL A 98 17.02 -9.64 5.18
C VAL A 98 17.66 -8.31 4.77
N LEU A 99 17.06 -7.19 5.19
CA LEU A 99 17.56 -5.85 4.89
C LEU A 99 18.90 -5.57 5.57
N ALA A 100 19.22 -6.19 6.71
CA ALA A 100 20.51 -6.06 7.36
C ALA A 100 21.62 -6.77 6.58
N GLU A 101 21.36 -8.00 6.11
CA GLU A 101 22.30 -8.71 5.24
C GLU A 101 22.54 -7.98 3.92
N GLU A 102 21.47 -7.52 3.26
CA GLU A 102 21.56 -6.78 2.00
C GLU A 102 22.43 -5.52 2.17
N ARG A 103 22.23 -4.76 3.25
CA ARG A 103 23.06 -3.58 3.57
C ARG A 103 24.54 -3.94 3.72
N GLN A 104 24.86 -5.02 4.43
CA GLN A 104 26.24 -5.43 4.63
C GLN A 104 26.90 -5.81 3.30
N ARG A 105 26.20 -6.58 2.45
CA ARG A 105 26.70 -6.99 1.13
C ARG A 105 26.90 -5.80 0.20
N MET A 106 25.98 -4.83 0.19
CA MET A 106 26.13 -3.63 -0.64
C MET A 106 27.24 -2.71 -0.16
N ALA A 107 27.45 -2.60 1.15
CA ALA A 107 28.53 -1.80 1.72
C ALA A 107 29.92 -2.37 1.39
N ILE A 108 30.11 -3.70 1.44
CA ILE A 108 31.40 -4.34 1.16
C ILE A 108 31.80 -4.18 -0.32
N ASN A 109 30.82 -4.28 -1.23
CA ASN A 109 31.09 -4.32 -2.67
C ASN A 109 30.92 -2.97 -3.37
N GLU A 110 30.74 -1.88 -2.61
CA GLU A 110 30.38 -0.55 -3.15
C GLU A 110 29.26 -0.64 -4.20
N ALA A 111 28.26 -1.46 -3.89
CA ALA A 111 27.21 -1.78 -4.84
C ALA A 111 26.13 -0.71 -4.87
N SER A 112 25.46 -0.60 -6.01
CA SER A 112 24.21 0.14 -6.17
C SER A 112 23.23 -0.65 -7.01
N SER A 113 21.95 -0.32 -6.87
CA SER A 113 20.88 -0.91 -7.65
C SER A 113 19.89 0.13 -8.12
N THR A 114 19.37 -0.08 -9.32
CA THR A 114 18.35 0.75 -9.95
C THR A 114 17.32 -0.14 -10.62
N PHE A 115 16.05 0.12 -10.34
CA PHE A 115 14.90 -0.57 -10.88
C PHE A 115 14.25 0.26 -11.99
N TYR A 116 14.17 -0.32 -13.18
CA TYR A 116 13.52 0.24 -14.35
C TYR A 116 12.12 -0.34 -14.50
N LEU A 117 11.13 0.53 -14.30
CA LEU A 117 9.73 0.13 -14.32
C LEU A 117 9.24 -0.21 -15.74
N LYS A 118 8.56 -1.35 -15.89
CA LYS A 118 7.88 -1.76 -17.13
C LYS A 118 6.37 -1.59 -17.03
N GLU A 119 5.74 -2.22 -16.04
CA GLU A 119 4.29 -2.21 -15.87
C GLU A 119 3.90 -2.07 -14.39
N VAL A 120 2.77 -1.40 -14.13
CA VAL A 120 2.14 -1.37 -12.80
C VAL A 120 0.66 -1.67 -12.96
N LYS A 121 0.17 -2.67 -12.23
CA LYS A 121 -1.25 -3.00 -12.10
C LYS A 121 -1.68 -2.78 -10.66
N VAL A 122 -2.74 -2.02 -10.48
CA VAL A 122 -3.31 -1.75 -9.16
C VAL A 122 -4.68 -2.39 -9.07
N SER A 123 -4.89 -3.16 -8.01
CA SER A 123 -6.19 -3.71 -7.62
C SER A 123 -6.64 -3.01 -6.34
N PRO A 124 -7.41 -1.90 -6.45
CA PRO A 124 -7.78 -1.07 -5.30
C PRO A 124 -8.63 -1.83 -4.28
N ASP A 125 -9.52 -2.71 -4.76
CA ASP A 125 -10.42 -3.50 -3.91
C ASP A 125 -9.64 -4.38 -2.92
N SER A 126 -8.49 -4.91 -3.34
CA SER A 126 -7.63 -5.78 -2.53
C SER A 126 -6.40 -5.06 -1.95
N GLY A 127 -6.19 -3.78 -2.26
CA GLY A 127 -4.98 -3.04 -1.87
C GLY A 127 -3.69 -3.59 -2.47
N VAL A 128 -3.77 -4.25 -3.62
CA VAL A 128 -2.61 -4.94 -4.24
C VAL A 128 -2.03 -4.08 -5.35
N VAL A 129 -0.71 -3.98 -5.38
CA VAL A 129 0.07 -3.32 -6.42
C VAL A 129 1.07 -4.32 -6.98
N ASP A 130 0.82 -4.77 -8.21
CA ASP A 130 1.70 -5.65 -8.98
C ASP A 130 2.59 -4.80 -9.88
N ILE A 131 3.90 -5.01 -9.80
CA ILE A 131 4.91 -4.19 -10.44
C ILE A 131 5.90 -5.10 -11.16
N THR A 132 6.11 -4.87 -12.45
CA THR A 132 7.13 -5.57 -13.24
C THR A 132 8.17 -4.59 -13.78
N GLY A 133 9.40 -5.06 -13.93
CA GLY A 133 10.50 -4.24 -14.39
C GLY A 133 11.82 -4.99 -14.46
N GLU A 134 12.89 -4.24 -14.73
CA GLU A 134 14.27 -4.75 -14.76
C GLU A 134 15.05 -4.18 -13.59
N LEU A 135 15.76 -5.03 -12.86
CA LEU A 135 16.65 -4.63 -11.79
C LEU A 135 18.09 -4.66 -12.29
N HIS A 136 18.73 -3.49 -12.30
CA HIS A 136 20.12 -3.32 -12.67
C HIS A 136 20.96 -3.21 -11.41
N PHE A 137 21.99 -4.04 -11.32
CA PHE A 137 22.98 -3.96 -10.25
C PHE A 137 24.30 -3.45 -10.80
N PHE A 138 24.97 -2.63 -9.99
CA PHE A 138 26.29 -2.11 -10.27
C PHE A 138 27.21 -2.43 -9.10
N TYR A 139 28.43 -2.87 -9.40
CA TYR A 139 29.51 -3.01 -8.44
C TYR A 139 30.60 -2.02 -8.82
N GLY A 140 30.64 -0.87 -8.15
CA GLY A 140 31.44 0.28 -8.58
C GLY A 140 31.08 0.70 -10.01
N ILE A 141 32.03 0.57 -10.94
CA ILE A 141 31.86 0.93 -12.36
C ILE A 141 31.30 -0.21 -13.23
N LYS A 142 31.19 -1.44 -12.70
CA LYS A 142 30.81 -2.62 -13.48
C LYS A 142 29.32 -2.86 -13.36
N ALA A 143 28.61 -2.80 -14.49
CA ALA A 143 27.22 -3.21 -14.58
C ALA A 143 27.10 -4.74 -14.66
N VAL A 144 26.12 -5.29 -13.95
CA VAL A 144 25.69 -6.68 -14.05
C VAL A 144 24.55 -6.75 -15.07
N GLU A 145 24.36 -7.94 -15.67
CA GLU A 145 23.22 -8.18 -16.55
C GLU A 145 21.90 -7.85 -15.82
N PRO A 146 21.00 -7.08 -16.46
CA PRO A 146 19.69 -6.78 -15.90
C PRO A 146 18.89 -8.05 -15.60
N VAL A 147 18.19 -8.05 -14.47
CA VAL A 147 17.33 -9.17 -14.09
C VAL A 147 15.89 -8.72 -14.14
N ASP A 148 15.06 -9.41 -14.93
CA ASP A 148 13.61 -9.21 -14.89
C ASP A 148 13.07 -9.57 -13.52
N LYS A 149 12.20 -8.71 -13.00
CA LYS A 149 11.60 -8.84 -11.67
C LYS A 149 10.12 -8.56 -11.71
N HIS A 150 9.38 -9.33 -10.92
CA HIS A 150 7.97 -9.13 -10.67
C HIS A 150 7.75 -9.06 -9.16
N TYR A 151 7.23 -7.93 -8.69
CA TYR A 151 6.94 -7.69 -7.28
C TYR A 151 5.46 -7.49 -7.06
N ARG A 152 4.96 -8.04 -5.96
CA ARG A 152 3.62 -7.80 -5.44
C ARG A 152 3.70 -7.14 -4.08
N LEU A 153 3.10 -5.96 -3.97
CA LEU A 153 2.97 -5.23 -2.71
C LEU A 153 1.51 -5.26 -2.26
N ARG A 154 1.28 -5.42 -0.96
CA ARG A 154 -0.04 -5.28 -0.33
C ARG A 154 -0.04 -4.11 0.64
N LEU A 155 -0.89 -3.13 0.36
CA LEU A 155 -1.05 -1.91 1.12
C LEU A 155 -2.42 -1.89 1.80
N GLU A 156 -2.44 -1.59 3.08
CA GLU A 156 -3.67 -1.44 3.86
C GLU A 156 -3.62 -0.16 4.67
N THR A 157 -4.73 0.59 4.72
CA THR A 157 -4.86 1.71 5.66
C THR A 157 -5.46 1.18 6.95
N ARG A 158 -4.71 1.26 8.04
CA ARG A 158 -5.16 0.90 9.40
C ARG A 158 -4.97 2.10 10.31
N ASP A 159 -5.98 2.43 11.10
CA ASP A 159 -5.95 3.56 12.03
C ASP A 159 -5.57 4.91 11.38
N GLY A 160 -6.00 5.11 10.12
CA GLY A 160 -5.69 6.33 9.35
C GLY A 160 -4.28 6.40 8.77
N ALA A 161 -3.44 5.37 8.96
CA ALA A 161 -2.10 5.29 8.40
C ALA A 161 -1.99 4.16 7.36
N LEU A 162 -1.33 4.44 6.23
CA LEU A 162 -1.01 3.41 5.26
C LEU A 162 0.11 2.52 5.79
N LYS A 163 -0.09 1.21 5.70
CA LYS A 163 0.88 0.18 6.08
C LYS A 163 1.13 -0.77 4.92
N LEU A 164 2.40 -1.10 4.73
CA LEU A 164 2.85 -2.19 3.88
C LEU A 164 2.75 -3.49 4.68
N THR A 165 1.87 -4.38 4.24
CA THR A 165 1.58 -5.66 4.92
C THR A 165 2.24 -6.85 4.25
N ASP A 166 2.55 -6.72 2.95
CA ASP A 166 3.22 -7.76 2.20
C ASP A 166 4.09 -7.16 1.11
N PHE A 167 5.27 -7.76 0.90
CA PHE A 167 6.22 -7.41 -0.14
C PHE A 167 6.87 -8.70 -0.63
N VAL A 168 6.45 -9.20 -1.79
CA VAL A 168 6.86 -10.50 -2.30
C VAL A 168 7.38 -10.39 -3.72
N GLU A 169 8.46 -11.10 -4.02
CA GLU A 169 8.92 -11.34 -5.38
C GLU A 169 8.18 -12.56 -5.96
N LEU A 170 7.57 -12.39 -7.13
CA LEU A 170 6.87 -13.43 -7.86
C LEU A 170 7.77 -13.95 -9.00
N PRO A 171 7.57 -15.21 -9.43
CA PRO A 171 8.25 -15.72 -10.62
C PRO A 171 7.84 -14.90 -11.86
N VAL A 172 8.83 -14.66 -12.73
CA VAL A 172 8.68 -14.02 -14.04
C VAL A 172 8.25 -15.05 -15.07
#